data_AF-A0A1E1MGL1-F1
#
_entry.id   AF-A0A1E1MGL1-F1
#
_cell.length_a   1.000
_cell.length_b   1.000
_cell.length_c   1.000
_cell.angle_alpha   90.00
_cell.angle_beta   90.00
_cell.angle_gamma   90.00
#
_symmetry.space_group_name_H-M   'P 1'
#
loop_
_entity.id
_entity.type
_entity.pdbx_description
1 polymer ?
#
loop_
_entity_poly.entity_id
_entity_poly.type
_entity_poly.pdbx_seq_one_letter_code
_entity_poly.pdbx_strand_id
1 'polypeptide(L)'
;MFKGSESLLKLPLEEKMRRDRSHSIGASHRGYKLIGNQVLQEETLADLNQQRNPSHDARSPKKRFPMSPNIWPNPFHVSEDVFRKSMTEYYSKIYALTLQVLDILSAGTPYGRDIFKEFRSDDPVAALRLLHYPPDRSNRPEAVRR
;
A
#
# COMPACT_ATOMS: atom_id res chain seq x y z
N MET A 1 -10.57 -5.83 2.42
CA MET A 1 -9.56 -5.37 1.44
C MET A 1 -10.20 -5.01 0.10
N PHE A 2 -10.48 -5.96 -0.81
CA PHE A 2 -10.95 -5.63 -2.18
C PHE A 2 -12.19 -4.74 -2.25
N LYS A 3 -13.23 -5.03 -1.46
CA LYS A 3 -14.43 -4.15 -1.34
C LYS A 3 -14.08 -2.73 -0.89
N GLY A 4 -13.11 -2.59 0.01
CA GLY A 4 -12.60 -1.30 0.45
C GLY A 4 -11.89 -0.57 -0.70
N SER A 5 -10.98 -1.25 -1.40
CA SER A 5 -10.30 -0.71 -2.57
C SER A 5 -11.29 -0.23 -3.64
N GLU A 6 -12.28 -1.05 -3.97
CA GLU A 6 -13.35 -0.70 -4.91
C GLU A 6 -14.14 0.54 -4.44
N SER A 7 -14.47 0.61 -3.15
CA SER A 7 -15.19 1.76 -2.58
C SER A 7 -14.39 3.05 -2.67
N LEU A 8 -13.06 2.99 -2.49
CA LEU A 8 -12.16 4.14 -2.67
C LEU A 8 -12.10 4.56 -4.15
N LEU A 9 -12.01 3.61 -5.07
CA LEU A 9 -11.85 3.88 -6.51
C LEU A 9 -13.13 4.44 -7.14
N LYS A 10 -14.30 4.14 -6.57
CA LYS A 10 -15.61 4.69 -6.97
C LYS A 10 -15.82 6.14 -6.55
N LEU A 11 -14.97 6.70 -5.68
CA LEU A 11 -15.08 8.12 -5.29
C LEU A 11 -14.76 9.04 -6.48
N PRO A 12 -15.37 10.24 -6.54
CA PRO A 12 -15.00 11.27 -7.51
C PRO A 12 -13.49 11.56 -7.47
N LEU A 13 -12.92 11.93 -8.62
CA LEU A 13 -11.48 12.17 -8.73
C LEU A 13 -11.01 13.23 -7.72
N GLU A 14 -11.80 14.27 -7.48
CA GLU A 14 -11.52 15.33 -6.52
C GLU A 14 -11.35 14.77 -5.10
N GLU A 15 -12.22 13.83 -4.71
CA GLU A 15 -12.09 13.14 -3.42
C GLU A 15 -10.85 12.26 -3.36
N LYS A 16 -10.53 11.54 -4.45
CA LYS A 16 -9.30 10.74 -4.52
C LYS A 16 -8.05 11.63 -4.41
N MET A 17 -8.03 12.76 -5.11
CA MET A 17 -6.92 13.73 -5.15
C MET A 17 -6.72 14.51 -3.84
N ARG A 18 -7.73 14.66 -2.99
CA ARG A 18 -7.52 15.17 -1.61
C ARG A 18 -6.55 14.32 -0.80
N ARG A 19 -6.27 13.10 -1.26
CA ARG A 19 -5.35 12.15 -0.63
C ARG A 19 -4.07 12.02 -1.42
N ASP A 20 -3.76 12.99 -2.29
CA ASP A 20 -2.58 12.93 -3.13
C ASP A 20 -1.30 12.75 -2.30
N ARG A 21 -0.36 12.02 -2.87
CA ARG A 21 0.94 11.71 -2.28
C ARG A 21 1.74 12.95 -1.90
N SER A 22 1.50 14.08 -2.55
CA SER A 22 2.06 15.39 -2.18
C SER A 22 1.69 15.83 -0.76
N HIS A 23 0.58 15.32 -0.19
CA HIS A 23 0.20 15.59 1.20
C HIS A 23 0.97 14.72 2.22
N SER A 24 1.83 13.81 1.76
CA SER A 24 2.65 12.98 2.65
C SER A 24 3.83 13.77 3.24
N ILE A 25 4.15 13.52 4.52
CA ILE A 25 5.27 14.19 5.19
C ILE A 25 6.59 13.59 4.68
N GLY A 26 7.47 14.44 4.16
CA GLY A 26 8.77 14.04 3.59
C GLY A 26 8.63 13.09 2.40
N ALA A 27 9.66 12.28 2.11
CA ALA A 27 9.61 11.30 1.02
C ALA A 27 8.90 9.99 1.41
N SER A 28 7.87 10.05 2.26
CA SER A 28 7.17 8.87 2.80
C SER A 28 6.16 8.27 1.82
N HIS A 29 5.78 9.05 0.80
CA HIS A 29 5.06 8.58 -0.37
C HIS A 29 3.67 7.98 -0.08
N ARG A 30 3.05 8.40 1.03
CA ARG A 30 1.71 7.94 1.48
C ARG A 30 0.60 8.55 0.64
N GLY A 31 -0.46 7.79 0.41
CA GLY A 31 -1.68 8.32 -0.22
C GLY A 31 -1.82 7.98 -1.70
N TYR A 32 -2.82 8.59 -2.32
CA TYR A 32 -3.21 8.43 -3.72
C TYR A 32 -2.19 9.07 -4.65
N LYS A 33 -1.91 8.44 -5.79
CA LYS A 33 -1.18 9.09 -6.87
C LYS A 33 -1.91 8.82 -8.18
N LEU A 34 -2.23 9.90 -8.89
CA LEU A 34 -2.61 9.83 -10.30
C LEU A 34 -1.36 9.60 -11.14
N ILE A 35 -1.32 8.52 -11.90
CA ILE A 35 -0.25 8.29 -12.88
C ILE A 35 -0.72 8.91 -14.19
N GLY A 36 -0.13 10.04 -14.57
CA GLY A 36 -0.19 10.60 -15.92
C GLY A 36 1.22 10.70 -16.50
N ASN A 37 1.38 10.32 -17.77
CA ASN A 37 2.56 10.50 -18.64
C ASN A 37 3.62 9.37 -18.72
N GLN A 38 3.29 8.12 -18.41
CA GLN A 38 4.01 6.98 -19.00
C GLN A 38 3.05 6.16 -19.84
N VAL A 39 3.50 5.69 -21.00
CA VAL A 39 2.72 5.08 -22.10
C VAL A 39 1.93 3.81 -21.69
N LEU A 40 1.98 3.39 -20.41
CA LEU A 40 1.13 2.36 -19.85
C LEU A 40 0.25 2.91 -18.71
N GLN A 41 -1.00 3.18 -19.08
CA GLN A 41 -2.24 3.07 -18.28
C GLN A 41 -2.38 3.88 -16.97
N GLU A 42 -3.43 4.72 -16.95
CA GLU A 42 -3.81 5.65 -15.87
C GLU A 42 -4.53 4.97 -14.67
N GLU A 43 -4.29 5.57 -13.49
CA GLU A 43 -4.91 5.37 -12.14
C GLU A 43 -4.70 4.01 -11.48
N THR A 44 -4.17 3.78 -10.27
CA THR A 44 -4.02 4.53 -9.01
C THR A 44 -2.93 3.80 -8.20
N LEU A 45 -2.06 4.53 -7.49
CA LEU A 45 -1.20 3.95 -6.45
C LEU A 45 -1.62 4.50 -5.09
N ALA A 46 -2.23 3.70 -4.23
CA ALA A 46 -2.34 4.03 -2.82
C ALA A 46 -1.32 3.18 -2.03
N ASP A 47 -0.24 3.83 -1.58
CA ASP A 47 0.79 3.18 -0.75
C ASP A 47 0.44 3.34 0.74
N LEU A 48 0.10 2.22 1.38
CA LEU A 48 -0.16 2.08 2.80
C LEU A 48 0.99 1.31 3.44
N ASN A 49 1.69 1.89 4.42
CA ASN A 49 2.56 1.10 5.29
C ASN A 49 2.03 1.24 6.71
N GLN A 50 1.94 0.13 7.43
CA GLN A 50 1.53 0.15 8.82
C GLN A 50 2.71 -0.27 9.70
N GLN A 51 3.03 0.56 10.70
CA GLN A 51 3.86 0.14 11.82
C GLN A 51 2.98 -0.46 12.92
N ARG A 52 3.47 -1.51 13.56
CA ARG A 52 2.80 -2.20 14.67
C ARG A 52 3.05 -1.53 16.02
N ASN A 53 4.09 -0.70 16.17
CA ASN A 53 4.45 -0.05 17.44
C ASN A 53 4.96 1.40 17.23
N PRO A 54 4.22 2.44 17.66
CA PRO A 54 4.79 3.78 17.82
C PRO A 54 5.69 3.92 19.07
N SER A 55 5.84 2.86 19.85
CA SER A 55 6.64 2.85 21.08
C SER A 55 8.09 2.46 20.80
N HIS A 56 8.90 3.35 20.22
CA HIS A 56 10.34 3.34 20.52
C HIS A 56 11.03 4.64 20.15
N ASP A 57 11.34 5.37 21.22
CA ASP A 57 12.40 6.34 21.45
C ASP A 57 12.85 7.21 20.25
N ALA A 58 12.57 8.50 20.35
CA ALA A 58 12.99 9.56 19.43
C ALA A 58 14.53 9.78 19.38
N ARG A 59 15.33 8.85 19.91
CA ARG A 59 16.79 9.00 20.11
C ARG A 59 17.67 8.12 19.23
N SER A 60 17.12 7.27 18.35
CA SER A 60 17.96 6.50 17.42
C SER A 60 18.42 7.37 16.24
N PRO A 61 19.73 7.63 16.05
CA PRO A 61 20.26 8.48 14.99
C PRO A 61 20.36 7.78 13.62
N LYS A 62 19.93 6.52 13.51
CA LYS A 62 19.79 5.85 12.21
C LYS A 62 18.68 6.59 11.46
N LYS A 63 19.06 7.38 10.45
CA LYS A 63 18.16 8.11 9.54
C LYS A 63 16.96 7.24 9.19
N ARG A 64 15.87 7.37 9.95
CA ARG A 64 14.63 6.66 9.68
C ARG A 64 14.17 7.14 8.32
N PHE A 65 13.91 6.20 7.41
CA PHE A 65 13.17 6.51 6.18
C PHE A 65 11.99 7.42 6.54
N PRO A 66 11.66 8.43 5.74
CA PRO A 66 10.55 9.31 6.05
C PRO A 66 9.28 8.46 6.20
N MET A 67 8.77 8.41 7.43
CA MET A 67 7.64 7.57 7.84
C MET A 67 6.55 8.49 8.36
N SER A 68 5.63 8.84 7.46
CA SER A 68 4.40 9.56 7.79
C SER A 68 3.27 8.57 8.09
N PRO A 69 2.30 8.93 8.96
CA PRO A 69 1.05 8.19 9.09
C PRO A 69 0.36 7.96 7.74
N ASN A 70 -0.39 6.86 7.64
CA ASN A 70 -1.24 6.59 6.48
C ASN A 70 -2.33 7.66 6.32
N ILE A 71 -2.59 8.05 5.08
CA ILE A 71 -3.68 8.95 4.71
C ILE A 71 -4.89 8.08 4.38
N TRP A 72 -5.97 8.21 5.15
CA TRP A 72 -7.16 7.37 5.03
C TRP A 72 -8.32 8.08 4.29
N PRO A 73 -9.27 7.34 3.71
CA PRO A 73 -10.54 7.90 3.25
C PRO A 73 -11.32 8.58 4.37
N ASN A 74 -12.12 9.58 3.99
CA ASN A 74 -13.00 10.28 4.91
C ASN A 74 -14.07 9.25 5.34
N PRO A 75 -14.26 9.01 6.65
CA PRO A 75 -15.22 8.02 7.15
C PRO A 75 -16.66 8.28 6.70
N PHE A 76 -17.00 9.53 6.33
CA PHE A 76 -18.30 9.88 5.74
C PHE A 76 -18.50 9.34 4.32
N HIS A 77 -17.42 9.16 3.54
CA HIS A 77 -17.48 8.66 2.17
C HIS A 77 -17.23 7.14 2.09
N VAL A 78 -16.28 6.63 2.88
CA VAL A 78 -16.01 5.20 3.01
C VAL A 78 -15.77 4.90 4.48
N SER A 79 -16.61 4.06 5.07
CA SER A 79 -16.52 3.76 6.50
C SER A 79 -15.16 3.14 6.88
N GLU A 80 -14.74 3.38 8.12
CA GLU A 80 -13.48 2.83 8.62
C GLU A 80 -13.45 1.30 8.58
N ASP A 81 -14.58 0.64 8.84
CA ASP A 81 -14.70 -0.82 8.75
C ASP A 81 -14.44 -1.33 7.33
N VAL A 82 -15.00 -0.64 6.33
CA VAL A 82 -14.89 -1.04 4.92
C VAL A 82 -13.46 -0.85 4.40
N PHE A 83 -12.81 0.27 4.73
CA PHE A 83 -11.46 0.55 4.23
C PHE A 83 -10.37 0.30 5.27
N ARG A 84 -10.24 1.19 6.26
CA ARG A 84 -9.10 1.24 7.19
C ARG A 84 -8.89 -0.09 7.92
N LYS A 85 -9.93 -0.63 8.56
CA LYS A 85 -9.83 -1.88 9.33
C LYS A 85 -9.57 -3.07 8.41
N SER A 86 -10.33 -3.18 7.31
CA SER A 86 -10.17 -4.30 6.37
C SER A 86 -8.81 -4.31 5.66
N MET A 87 -8.18 -3.15 5.49
CA MET A 87 -6.87 -2.98 4.88
C MET A 87 -5.74 -3.25 5.88
N THR A 88 -5.91 -2.76 7.11
CA THR A 88 -5.03 -3.05 8.25
C THR A 88 -4.96 -4.55 8.55
N GLU A 89 -6.12 -5.22 8.57
CA GLU A 89 -6.19 -6.66 8.79
C GLU A 89 -5.54 -7.46 7.66
N TYR A 90 -5.74 -7.02 6.41
CA TYR A 90 -5.08 -7.65 5.28
C TYR A 90 -3.56 -7.49 5.35
N TYR A 91 -3.08 -6.28 5.63
CA TYR A 91 -1.66 -6.00 5.80
C TYR A 91 -1.05 -6.89 6.89
N SER A 92 -1.69 -7.01 8.06
CA SER A 92 -1.16 -7.83 9.16
C SER A 92 -1.06 -9.31 8.80
N LYS A 93 -2.06 -9.86 8.08
CA LYS A 93 -2.06 -11.25 7.59
C LYS A 93 -0.96 -11.49 6.56
N ILE A 94 -0.82 -10.61 5.56
CA ILE A 94 0.23 -10.73 4.53
C ILE A 94 1.62 -10.54 5.12
N TYR A 95 1.76 -9.63 6.07
CA TYR A 95 3.02 -9.43 6.79
C TYR A 95 3.42 -10.69 7.57
N ALA A 96 2.50 -11.29 8.33
CA ALA A 96 2.76 -12.55 9.04
C ALA A 96 3.14 -13.69 8.08
N LEU A 97 2.43 -13.81 6.95
CA LEU A 97 2.76 -14.78 5.90
C LEU A 97 4.17 -14.53 5.33
N THR A 98 4.54 -13.28 5.10
CA THR A 98 5.87 -12.91 4.58
C THR A 98 6.98 -13.37 5.52
N LEU A 99 6.79 -13.22 6.85
CA LEU A 99 7.75 -13.72 7.84
C LEU A 99 7.90 -15.24 7.78
N GLN A 100 6.80 -15.97 7.61
CA GLN A 100 6.83 -17.44 7.45
C GLN A 100 7.54 -17.86 6.16
N VAL A 101 7.30 -17.15 5.05
CA VAL A 101 8.00 -17.40 3.78
C VAL A 101 9.50 -17.17 3.94
N LEU A 102 9.91 -16.11 4.63
CA LEU A 102 11.33 -15.85 4.93
C LEU A 102 11.97 -16.96 5.78
N ASP A 103 11.23 -17.55 6.73
CA ASP A 103 11.71 -18.72 7.50
C ASP A 103 11.88 -19.98 6.63
N ILE A 104 10.98 -20.21 5.68
CA ILE A 104 11.10 -21.32 4.73
C ILE A 104 12.31 -21.10 3.82
N LEU A 105 12.46 -19.88 3.31
CA LEU A 105 13.59 -19.51 2.45
C LEU A 105 14.92 -19.68 3.21
N SER A 106 15.00 -19.22 4.47
CA SER A 106 16.25 -19.34 5.25
C SER A 106 16.67 -20.80 5.44
N ALA A 107 15.71 -21.70 5.66
CA ALA A 107 15.96 -23.14 5.79
C ALA A 107 16.50 -23.78 4.50
N GLY A 108 16.20 -23.21 3.33
CA GLY A 108 16.69 -23.69 2.03
C GLY A 108 18.09 -23.18 1.65
N THR A 109 18.67 -22.25 2.41
CA THR A 109 19.99 -21.68 2.12
C THR A 109 21.12 -22.37 2.89
N PRO A 110 22.36 -22.41 2.36
CA PRO A 110 23.51 -22.94 3.09
C PRO A 110 24.01 -22.01 4.22
N TYR A 111 23.41 -20.83 4.38
CA TYR A 111 23.86 -19.77 5.30
C TYR A 111 23.21 -19.83 6.69
N GLY A 112 22.34 -20.82 6.92
CA GLY A 112 21.65 -21.04 8.20
C GLY A 112 20.32 -20.31 8.33
N ARG A 113 19.52 -20.74 9.32
CA ARG A 113 18.13 -20.26 9.52
C ARG A 113 18.03 -18.78 9.93
N ASP A 114 19.10 -18.23 10.46
CA ASP A 114 19.16 -16.87 10.99
C ASP A 114 19.58 -15.82 9.94
N ILE A 115 19.83 -16.20 8.68
CA ILE A 115 20.31 -15.29 7.62
C ILE A 115 19.40 -14.06 7.42
N PHE A 116 18.09 -14.18 7.68
CA PHE A 116 17.13 -13.08 7.59
C PHE A 116 16.73 -12.47 8.95
N LYS A 117 17.36 -12.86 10.05
CA LYS A 117 16.97 -12.40 11.39
C LYS A 117 17.08 -10.88 11.54
N GLU A 118 18.18 -10.29 11.08
CA GLU A 118 18.38 -8.84 11.15
C GLU A 118 17.36 -8.06 10.28
N PHE A 119 17.02 -8.57 9.10
CA PHE A 119 16.01 -7.96 8.22
C PHE A 119 14.59 -7.96 8.80
N ARG A 120 14.30 -8.86 9.74
CA ARG A 120 13.00 -8.97 10.43
C ARG A 120 12.97 -8.21 11.75
N SER A 121 14.13 -7.87 12.29
CA SER A 121 14.26 -7.08 13.51
C SER A 121 13.88 -5.62 13.26
N ASP A 122 13.51 -4.92 14.33
CA ASP A 122 13.34 -3.45 14.33
C ASP A 122 12.26 -2.87 13.38
N ASP A 123 11.11 -3.56 13.24
CA ASP A 123 9.93 -3.08 12.49
C ASP A 123 10.24 -2.79 11.01
N PRO A 124 10.40 -3.85 10.19
CA PRO A 124 10.80 -3.70 8.79
C PRO A 124 9.79 -2.89 7.99
N VAL A 125 10.31 -2.08 7.07
CA VAL A 125 9.51 -1.22 6.20
C VAL A 125 8.82 -2.08 5.15
N ALA A 126 7.55 -2.42 5.39
CA ALA A 126 6.70 -3.09 4.40
C ALA A 126 5.58 -2.16 3.92
N ALA A 127 5.30 -2.21 2.61
CA ALA A 127 4.32 -1.37 1.95
C ALA A 127 3.27 -2.20 1.24
N LEU A 128 2.00 -1.84 1.41
CA LEU A 128 0.88 -2.33 0.65
C LEU A 128 0.49 -1.28 -0.39
N ARG A 129 0.57 -1.67 -1.65
CA ARG A 129 0.24 -0.84 -2.80
C ARG A 129 -1.06 -1.30 -3.42
N LEU A 130 -2.06 -0.43 -3.47
CA LEU A 130 -3.29 -0.68 -4.24
C LEU A 130 -3.07 -0.21 -5.68
N LEU A 131 -3.26 -1.13 -6.62
CA LEU A 131 -3.22 -0.90 -8.06
C LEU A 131 -4.59 -1.16 -8.65
N HIS A 132 -5.01 -0.28 -9.54
CA HIS A 132 -6.16 -0.45 -10.40
C HIS A 132 -5.67 -0.35 -11.84
N TYR A 133 -6.26 -1.10 -12.75
CA TYR A 133 -6.00 -0.97 -14.18
C TYR A 133 -7.37 -0.84 -14.84
N PRO A 134 -7.69 0.30 -15.48
CA PRO A 134 -8.95 0.44 -16.18
C PRO A 134 -9.01 -0.56 -17.34
N PRO A 135 -10.21 -1.02 -17.74
CA PRO A 135 -10.36 -1.91 -18.87
C PRO A 135 -9.77 -1.28 -20.14
N ASP A 136 -9.07 -2.11 -20.93
CA ASP A 136 -8.43 -1.68 -22.17
C ASP A 136 -9.50 -1.24 -23.19
N ARG A 137 -9.39 0.01 -23.64
CA ARG A 137 -10.30 0.60 -24.63
C ARG A 137 -10.08 0.04 -26.04
N SER A 138 -8.95 -0.62 -26.30
CA SER A 138 -8.61 -1.22 -27.59
C SER A 138 -9.32 -2.56 -27.86
N ASN A 139 -9.90 -3.20 -26.83
CA ASN A 139 -10.66 -4.45 -26.96
C ASN A 139 -12.18 -4.24 -27.07
N ARG A 140 -12.63 -3.05 -27.50
CA ARG A 140 -14.04 -2.86 -27.86
C ARG A 140 -14.26 -3.46 -29.26
N PRO A 141 -15.10 -4.50 -29.43
CA PRO A 141 -15.52 -4.87 -30.77
C PRO A 141 -16.15 -3.62 -31.41
N GLU A 142 -15.70 -3.26 -32.60
CA GLU A 142 -16.30 -2.18 -33.38
C GLU A 142 -17.81 -2.41 -33.39
N ALA A 143 -18.56 -1.44 -32.87
CA ALA A 143 -19.99 -1.45 -33.01
C ALA A 143 -20.30 -1.52 -34.50
N VAL A 144 -20.83 -2.66 -34.95
CA VAL A 144 -21.30 -2.86 -36.31
C VAL A 144 -22.27 -1.71 -36.61
N ARG A 145 -21.81 -0.74 -37.40
CA ARG A 145 -22.66 0.31 -37.95
C ARG A 145 -23.66 -0.40 -38.86
N ARG A 146 -24.90 -0.49 -38.42
CA ARG A 146 -26.06 -0.84 -39.27
C ARG A 146 -26.59 0.43 -39.91
#